data_AF-A0AA37VV74-F1
#
_entry.id   AF-A0AA37VV74-F1
#
_cell.length_a   1.000
_cell.length_b   1.000
_cell.length_c   1.000
_cell.angle_alpha   90.00
_cell.angle_beta   90.00
_cell.angle_gamma   90.00
#
_symmetry.space_group_name_H-M   'P 1'
#
loop_
_entity.id
_entity.type
_entity.pdbx_description
1 polymer ?
#
loop_
_entity_poly.entity_id
_entity_poly.type
_entity_poly.pdbx_seq_one_letter_code
_entity_poly.pdbx_strand_id
1 'polypeptide(L)'
;MVDGALVKCGCPEGSNRVVAMGGRGLAASPSAAQQTSQAATSGQAGSTSPLKASLSEAKPQPVICKHPDMMEQVASYIAGEMNRNITHPSVLKRRKLTSFDATEEHAKFQKLPWYARLLPPDFQAMMIGNTAAAMALWTERVGQNRPCDHKVAIAQRFGRVWYKQGEVDYFYDIWSNIHYGYVGRAGGLSESVLLDGAGLEQVASDTIRKVQDWDEQDGPRRYADIDGMRAWDDIGDRVSISIGIKQYKQQSNGGITVKVLMDEVLALPLSSWGGSVRDHVCN
;
A
#
# COMPACT_ATOMS: atom_id res chain seq x y z
N MET A 1 33.66 0.49 -77.29
CA MET A 1 35.03 1.05 -77.32
C MET A 1 35.12 2.03 -76.16
N VAL A 2 35.86 1.83 -75.06
CA VAL A 2 36.64 0.65 -74.59
C VAL A 2 36.47 0.53 -73.06
N ASP A 3 36.42 -0.66 -72.45
CA ASP A 3 35.24 -1.55 -72.29
C ASP A 3 35.57 -2.62 -71.18
N GLY A 4 34.79 -2.75 -70.09
CA GLY A 4 34.90 -3.85 -69.09
C GLY A 4 35.25 -3.45 -67.63
N ALA A 5 34.94 -4.24 -66.58
CA ALA A 5 34.31 -5.57 -66.49
C ALA A 5 33.54 -5.77 -65.15
N LEU A 6 32.72 -6.84 -65.06
CA LEU A 6 32.08 -7.34 -63.82
C LEU A 6 33.13 -7.95 -62.84
N VAL A 7 32.87 -8.24 -61.55
CA VAL A 7 31.98 -9.31 -61.02
C VAL A 7 31.61 -9.08 -59.52
N LYS A 8 30.44 -9.59 -59.11
CA LYS A 8 29.89 -9.63 -57.73
C LYS A 8 30.68 -10.53 -56.76
N CYS A 9 30.66 -10.22 -55.46
CA CYS A 9 29.94 -10.96 -54.41
C CYS A 9 30.35 -10.47 -53.00
N GLY A 10 29.42 -10.48 -52.04
CA GLY A 10 29.60 -9.81 -50.75
C GLY A 10 30.02 -10.70 -49.57
N CYS A 11 30.52 -10.05 -48.51
CA CYS A 11 30.66 -10.50 -47.11
C CYS A 11 31.42 -9.39 -46.34
N PRO A 12 31.33 -9.29 -44.99
CA PRO A 12 30.17 -9.48 -44.12
C PRO A 12 29.89 -8.23 -43.26
N GLU A 13 28.64 -8.01 -42.81
CA GLU A 13 28.33 -6.94 -41.84
C GLU A 13 28.63 -7.39 -40.40
N GLY A 14 29.26 -6.49 -39.63
CA GLY A 14 29.61 -6.72 -38.23
C GLY A 14 28.40 -6.67 -37.28
N SER A 15 28.25 -7.74 -36.50
CA SER A 15 27.34 -7.95 -35.36
C SER A 15 26.63 -6.71 -34.78
N ASN A 16 25.29 -6.76 -34.77
CA ASN A 16 24.56 -7.07 -33.53
C ASN A 16 23.07 -7.38 -33.81
N ARG A 17 22.66 -8.64 -33.60
CA ARG A 17 21.25 -9.02 -33.44
C ARG A 17 21.03 -9.80 -32.15
N VAL A 18 20.09 -9.29 -31.37
CA VAL A 18 19.07 -10.01 -30.59
C VAL A 18 18.93 -11.52 -30.85
N VAL A 19 18.71 -12.33 -29.79
CA VAL A 19 17.36 -12.84 -29.43
C VAL A 19 17.42 -13.68 -28.13
N ALA A 20 16.27 -13.62 -27.45
CA ALA A 20 15.78 -14.25 -26.24
C ALA A 20 16.05 -15.75 -25.92
N MET A 21 15.90 -16.04 -24.62
CA MET A 21 15.21 -17.19 -23.99
C MET A 21 15.75 -18.63 -24.12
N GLY A 22 16.06 -19.21 -22.96
CA GLY A 22 15.51 -20.51 -22.57
C GLY A 22 16.50 -21.64 -22.26
N GLY A 23 16.14 -22.49 -21.30
CA GLY A 23 16.56 -23.90 -21.30
C GLY A 23 17.51 -24.36 -20.19
N ARG A 24 16.96 -25.18 -19.29
CA ARG A 24 17.67 -26.06 -18.34
C ARG A 24 18.79 -26.88 -18.98
N GLY A 25 19.83 -27.22 -18.21
CA GLY A 25 20.70 -28.36 -18.50
C GLY A 25 21.80 -28.59 -17.46
N LEU A 26 21.73 -29.71 -16.73
CA LEU A 26 22.87 -30.19 -15.94
C LEU A 26 23.94 -30.76 -16.89
N ALA A 27 25.23 -30.62 -16.55
CA ALA A 27 26.07 -31.73 -16.05
C ALA A 27 27.58 -31.56 -16.34
N ALA A 28 28.36 -32.15 -15.44
CA ALA A 28 29.68 -32.77 -15.66
C ALA A 28 30.91 -31.89 -16.02
N SER A 29 31.77 -31.74 -15.00
CA SER A 29 33.25 -31.76 -15.01
C SER A 29 33.83 -33.03 -15.72
N PRO A 30 35.16 -33.35 -15.75
CA PRO A 30 36.28 -32.76 -14.99
C PRO A 30 37.66 -32.66 -15.70
N SER A 31 38.64 -32.08 -14.99
CA SER A 31 40.05 -32.51 -14.95
C SER A 31 40.60 -32.06 -13.59
N ALA A 32 40.96 -32.93 -12.63
CA ALA A 32 42.11 -33.85 -12.61
C ALA A 32 43.47 -33.13 -12.69
N ALA A 33 44.51 -33.49 -11.92
CA ALA A 33 44.62 -34.24 -10.65
C ALA A 33 46.10 -34.17 -10.21
N GLN A 34 46.42 -34.18 -8.90
CA GLN A 34 47.55 -34.96 -8.38
C GLN A 34 47.54 -35.11 -6.85
N GLN A 35 48.00 -36.27 -6.39
CA GLN A 35 48.06 -36.70 -5.00
C GLN A 35 49.50 -36.60 -4.47
N THR A 36 49.66 -36.67 -3.15
CA THR A 36 50.55 -37.67 -2.53
C THR A 36 50.17 -37.87 -1.06
N SER A 37 50.65 -38.95 -0.42
CA SER A 37 50.08 -39.48 0.84
C SER A 37 51.14 -40.11 1.73
N GLN A 38 50.91 -40.09 3.06
CA GLN A 38 51.28 -41.09 4.10
C GLN A 38 51.02 -40.45 5.50
N ALA A 39 50.24 -41.03 6.43
CA ALA A 39 50.51 -42.19 7.32
C ALA A 39 51.46 -41.83 8.50
N ALA A 40 51.26 -42.18 9.79
CA ALA A 40 50.24 -43.00 10.49
C ALA A 40 50.23 -42.79 12.04
N THR A 41 49.27 -43.41 12.77
CA THR A 41 49.28 -43.84 14.22
C THR A 41 49.43 -42.76 15.33
N SER A 42 48.77 -42.75 16.51
CA SER A 42 48.35 -43.79 17.47
C SER A 42 47.52 -43.21 18.66
N GLY A 43 46.82 -44.06 19.45
CA GLY A 43 46.18 -43.75 20.77
C GLY A 43 44.65 -43.53 20.72
N GLN A 44 43.73 -44.44 21.10
CA GLN A 44 43.39 -45.01 22.44
C GLN A 44 43.00 -43.96 23.53
N ALA A 45 41.94 -44.10 24.33
CA ALA A 45 40.86 -45.12 24.40
C ALA A 45 39.64 -44.67 25.26
N GLY A 46 38.49 -45.34 25.11
CA GLY A 46 37.39 -45.45 26.11
C GLY A 46 36.44 -44.24 26.32
N SER A 47 35.19 -44.40 26.75
CA SER A 47 34.38 -45.62 26.95
C SER A 47 32.86 -45.33 26.96
N THR A 48 32.08 -46.23 26.34
CA THR A 48 30.72 -46.68 26.68
C THR A 48 29.68 -45.71 27.32
N SER A 49 28.60 -45.45 26.56
CA SER A 49 27.24 -45.06 27.02
C SER A 49 26.62 -46.11 28.00
N PRO A 50 25.54 -45.82 28.79
CA PRO A 50 24.20 -45.54 28.21
C PRO A 50 23.19 -44.72 29.07
N LEU A 51 21.93 -44.70 28.58
CA LEU A 51 20.65 -44.55 29.31
C LEU A 51 20.07 -43.13 29.61
N LYS A 52 19.37 -42.60 28.61
CA LYS A 52 17.93 -42.25 28.66
C LYS A 52 17.34 -41.94 30.06
N ALA A 53 17.38 -40.68 30.48
CA ALA A 53 16.46 -40.13 31.48
C ALA A 53 15.35 -39.36 30.76
N SER A 54 14.12 -39.89 30.77
CA SER A 54 12.95 -39.18 30.29
C SER A 54 12.59 -38.08 31.30
N LEU A 55 12.93 -36.82 31.02
CA LEU A 55 12.13 -35.74 31.57
C LEU A 55 10.73 -35.87 30.99
N SER A 56 9.78 -36.17 31.87
CA SER A 56 8.36 -36.11 31.57
C SER A 56 8.03 -34.77 30.93
N GLU A 57 7.44 -34.79 29.73
CA GLU A 57 6.79 -33.62 29.15
C GLU A 57 5.66 -33.20 30.09
N ALA A 58 5.96 -32.25 30.97
CA ALA A 58 4.96 -31.53 31.73
C ALA A 58 4.12 -30.75 30.72
N LYS A 59 3.01 -31.38 30.28
CA LYS A 59 2.01 -30.79 29.39
C LYS A 59 1.74 -29.35 29.88
N PRO A 60 2.09 -28.31 29.11
CA PRO A 60 1.98 -26.95 29.59
C PRO A 60 0.56 -26.70 30.08
N GLN A 61 0.42 -26.31 31.35
CA GLN A 61 -0.86 -25.81 31.81
C GLN A 61 -1.20 -24.59 30.94
N PRO A 62 -2.45 -24.44 30.46
CA PRO A 62 -2.81 -23.33 29.61
C PRO A 62 -2.50 -22.03 30.35
N VAL A 63 -1.51 -21.29 29.85
CA VAL A 63 -1.13 -20.00 30.41
C VAL A 63 -2.30 -19.06 30.16
N ILE A 64 -3.11 -18.84 31.18
CA ILE A 64 -4.27 -17.94 31.09
C ILE A 64 -3.72 -16.53 30.88
N CYS A 65 -3.76 -16.09 29.63
CA CYS A 65 -3.25 -14.78 29.23
C CYS A 65 -4.03 -13.68 29.95
N LYS A 66 -3.32 -12.82 30.69
CA LYS A 66 -3.94 -11.71 31.44
C LYS A 66 -4.01 -10.41 30.64
N HIS A 67 -3.51 -10.40 29.41
CA HIS A 67 -3.61 -9.25 28.51
C HIS A 67 -5.07 -9.07 28.07
N PRO A 68 -5.69 -7.91 28.32
CA PRO A 68 -7.06 -7.66 27.89
C PRO A 68 -7.13 -7.52 26.37
N ASP A 69 -8.28 -7.86 25.80
CA ASP A 69 -8.59 -7.53 24.41
C ASP A 69 -8.85 -6.02 24.33
N MET A 70 -8.14 -5.35 23.41
CA MET A 70 -8.11 -3.89 23.30
C MET A 70 -8.56 -3.39 21.92
N MET A 71 -8.81 -4.29 20.97
CA MET A 71 -9.29 -3.97 19.61
C MET A 71 -10.54 -3.08 19.64
N GLU A 72 -11.53 -3.40 20.49
CA GLU A 72 -12.80 -2.66 20.58
C GLU A 72 -12.59 -1.16 20.86
N GLN A 73 -11.59 -0.80 21.67
CA GLN A 73 -11.33 0.60 22.03
C GLN A 73 -10.80 1.43 20.84
N VAL A 74 -9.97 0.81 20.00
CA VAL A 74 -9.43 1.45 18.78
C VAL A 74 -10.49 1.51 17.69
N ALA A 75 -11.23 0.42 17.49
CA ALA A 75 -12.37 0.38 16.59
C ALA A 75 -13.44 1.43 16.98
N SER A 76 -13.67 1.63 18.29
CA SER A 76 -14.61 2.63 18.81
C SER A 76 -14.14 4.06 18.53
N TYR A 77 -12.87 4.35 18.78
CA TYR A 77 -12.26 5.63 18.41
C TYR A 77 -12.42 5.91 16.91
N ILE A 78 -12.05 4.96 16.05
CA ILE A 78 -12.05 5.14 14.60
C ILE A 78 -13.45 5.21 14.01
N ALA A 79 -14.43 4.43 14.50
CA ALA A 79 -15.83 4.62 14.15
C ALA A 79 -16.32 6.05 14.49
N GLY A 80 -15.90 6.59 15.64
CA GLY A 80 -16.16 7.98 16.03
C GLY A 80 -15.53 9.00 15.07
N GLU A 81 -14.27 8.79 14.67
CA GLU A 81 -13.57 9.64 13.69
C GLU A 81 -14.19 9.56 12.30
N MET A 82 -14.62 8.38 11.85
CA MET A 82 -15.29 8.18 10.56
C MET A 82 -16.60 8.98 10.52
N ASN A 83 -17.47 8.80 11.53
CA ASN A 83 -18.75 9.49 11.62
C ASN A 83 -18.60 11.01 11.74
N ARG A 84 -17.58 11.51 12.44
CA ARG A 84 -17.32 12.95 12.57
C ARG A 84 -16.76 13.54 11.28
N ASN A 85 -15.76 12.90 10.69
CA ASN A 85 -14.94 13.52 9.66
C ASN A 85 -15.63 13.57 8.28
N ILE A 86 -16.66 12.73 8.01
CA ILE A 86 -17.48 12.86 6.78
C ILE A 86 -18.27 14.17 6.69
N THR A 87 -18.61 14.79 7.82
CA THR A 87 -19.29 16.10 7.86
C THR A 87 -18.31 17.28 7.97
N HIS A 88 -17.00 17.00 8.06
CA HIS A 88 -16.01 18.04 8.27
C HIS A 88 -15.91 18.98 7.04
N PRO A 89 -15.85 20.32 7.20
CA PRO A 89 -15.83 21.28 6.10
C PRO A 89 -14.81 21.01 4.99
N SER A 90 -13.61 20.52 5.30
CA SER A 90 -12.62 20.13 4.29
C SER A 90 -13.08 18.95 3.43
N VAL A 91 -13.77 17.96 3.99
CA VAL A 91 -14.30 16.79 3.26
C VAL A 91 -15.46 17.21 2.38
N LEU A 92 -16.36 18.07 2.89
CA LEU A 92 -17.44 18.67 2.10
C LEU A 92 -16.90 19.54 0.95
N LYS A 93 -15.84 20.33 1.20
CA LYS A 93 -15.16 21.14 0.17
C LYS A 93 -14.49 20.26 -0.89
N ARG A 94 -13.79 19.19 -0.50
CA ARG A 94 -13.24 18.20 -1.44
C ARG A 94 -14.34 17.58 -2.30
N ARG A 95 -15.43 17.12 -1.69
CA ARG A 95 -16.57 16.52 -2.41
C ARG A 95 -17.17 17.46 -3.46
N LYS A 96 -17.22 18.77 -3.19
CA LYS A 96 -17.67 19.79 -4.16
C LYS A 96 -16.67 20.01 -5.31
N LEU A 97 -15.37 19.88 -5.04
CA LEU A 97 -14.32 20.02 -6.06
C LEU A 97 -14.26 18.77 -6.96
N THR A 98 -14.36 17.58 -6.37
CA THR A 98 -14.34 16.29 -7.09
C THR A 98 -15.63 15.98 -7.84
N SER A 99 -16.75 16.66 -7.54
CA SER A 99 -18.01 16.55 -8.28
C SER A 99 -18.08 17.39 -9.55
N PHE A 100 -16.99 18.02 -9.99
CA PHE A 100 -16.97 18.83 -11.21
C PHE A 100 -16.64 17.95 -12.43
N ASP A 101 -17.57 17.83 -13.38
CA ASP A 101 -17.39 17.10 -14.64
C ASP A 101 -17.32 18.08 -15.82
N ALA A 102 -16.13 18.18 -16.45
CA ALA A 102 -15.92 19.06 -17.59
C ALA A 102 -16.76 18.68 -18.83
N THR A 103 -17.08 17.39 -19.00
CA THR A 103 -17.90 16.90 -20.10
C THR A 103 -19.35 17.34 -19.91
N GLU A 104 -19.86 17.23 -18.68
CA GLU A 104 -21.22 17.67 -18.34
C GLU A 104 -21.35 19.19 -18.46
N GLU A 105 -20.39 19.96 -17.93
CA GLU A 105 -20.38 21.42 -18.04
C GLU A 105 -20.23 21.91 -19.49
N HIS A 106 -19.36 21.27 -20.29
CA HIS A 106 -19.26 21.56 -21.72
C HIS A 106 -20.57 21.23 -22.47
N ALA A 107 -21.24 20.12 -22.13
CA ALA A 107 -22.54 19.77 -22.71
C ALA A 107 -23.68 20.73 -22.28
N LYS A 108 -23.62 21.31 -21.08
CA LYS A 108 -24.50 22.42 -20.66
C LYS A 108 -24.21 23.68 -21.46
N PHE A 109 -22.94 24.05 -21.59
CA PHE A 109 -22.51 25.23 -22.35
C PHE A 109 -22.93 25.18 -23.83
N GLN A 110 -22.84 24.01 -24.48
CA GLN A 110 -23.27 23.83 -25.86
C GLN A 110 -24.78 24.09 -26.09
N LYS A 111 -25.62 23.92 -25.06
CA LYS A 111 -27.07 24.18 -25.14
C LYS A 111 -27.44 25.66 -25.03
N LEU A 112 -26.48 26.54 -24.76
CA LEU A 112 -26.72 27.97 -24.64
C LEU A 112 -26.97 28.65 -26.00
N PRO A 113 -27.74 29.75 -26.03
CA PRO A 113 -27.84 30.62 -27.21
C PRO A 113 -26.47 31.05 -27.73
N TRP A 114 -26.34 31.25 -29.04
CA TRP A 114 -25.04 31.48 -29.70
C TRP A 114 -24.25 32.66 -29.11
N TYR A 115 -24.92 33.74 -28.69
CA TYR A 115 -24.28 34.92 -28.09
C TYR A 115 -23.65 34.62 -26.72
N ALA A 116 -24.18 33.64 -25.99
CA ALA A 116 -23.63 33.19 -24.71
C ALA A 116 -22.49 32.16 -24.89
N ARG A 117 -22.22 31.72 -26.14
CA ARG A 117 -21.15 30.77 -26.49
C ARG A 117 -19.88 31.43 -27.04
N LEU A 118 -19.80 32.76 -27.06
CA LEU A 118 -18.70 33.52 -27.66
C LEU A 118 -17.34 33.36 -26.96
N LEU A 119 -17.35 33.05 -25.66
CA LEU A 119 -16.14 32.84 -24.84
C LEU A 119 -16.28 31.54 -24.04
N PRO A 120 -15.91 30.37 -24.61
CA PRO A 120 -15.96 29.10 -23.91
C PRO A 120 -14.95 29.06 -22.76
N PRO A 121 -15.36 28.71 -21.52
CA PRO A 121 -14.43 28.36 -20.46
C PRO A 121 -13.63 27.11 -20.80
N ASP A 122 -12.37 27.03 -20.35
CA ASP A 122 -11.62 25.78 -20.36
C ASP A 122 -12.07 24.90 -19.18
N PHE A 123 -13.13 24.14 -19.42
CA PHE A 123 -13.68 23.20 -18.43
C PHE A 123 -12.66 22.12 -18.03
N GLN A 124 -11.73 21.74 -18.91
CA GLN A 124 -10.72 20.72 -18.60
C GLN A 124 -9.68 21.28 -17.62
N ALA A 125 -9.17 22.49 -17.86
CA ALA A 125 -8.29 23.18 -16.92
C ALA A 125 -8.98 23.43 -15.56
N MET A 126 -10.28 23.74 -15.57
CA MET A 126 -11.07 23.85 -14.32
C MET A 126 -11.16 22.52 -13.56
N MET A 127 -11.41 21.39 -14.24
CA MET A 127 -11.42 20.06 -13.61
C MET A 127 -10.06 19.72 -12.99
N ILE A 128 -8.98 19.98 -13.73
CA ILE A 128 -7.60 19.75 -13.29
C ILE A 128 -7.29 20.60 -12.03
N GLY A 129 -7.60 21.90 -12.06
CA GLY A 129 -7.43 22.80 -10.92
C GLY A 129 -8.26 22.41 -9.69
N ASN A 130 -9.52 22.00 -9.90
CA ASN A 130 -10.38 21.48 -8.84
C ASN A 130 -9.81 20.19 -8.23
N THR A 131 -9.29 19.28 -9.06
CA THR A 131 -8.67 18.03 -8.61
C THR A 131 -7.42 18.31 -7.79
N ALA A 132 -6.52 19.19 -8.26
CA ALA A 132 -5.34 19.60 -7.50
C ALA A 132 -5.70 20.22 -6.14
N ALA A 133 -6.70 21.12 -6.11
CA ALA A 133 -7.20 21.70 -4.87
C ALA A 133 -7.85 20.66 -3.92
N ALA A 134 -8.54 19.65 -4.47
CA ALA A 134 -9.10 18.55 -3.68
C ALA A 134 -8.00 17.66 -3.08
N MET A 135 -6.92 17.42 -3.83
CA MET A 135 -5.77 16.65 -3.36
C MET A 135 -4.96 17.40 -2.30
N ALA A 136 -4.75 18.72 -2.45
CA ALA A 136 -4.13 19.54 -1.40
C ALA A 136 -4.92 19.50 -0.08
N LEU A 137 -6.25 19.60 -0.13
CA LEU A 137 -7.12 19.46 1.04
C LEU A 137 -7.13 18.04 1.64
N TRP A 138 -6.70 17.03 0.89
CA TRP A 138 -6.55 15.65 1.37
C TRP A 138 -5.22 15.50 2.10
N THR A 139 -4.12 15.90 1.48
CA THR A 139 -2.76 15.79 2.06
C THR A 139 -2.60 16.66 3.31
N GLU A 140 -3.23 17.84 3.37
CA GLU A 140 -3.31 18.68 4.58
C GLU A 140 -4.00 17.97 5.76
N ARG A 141 -4.81 16.94 5.48
CA ARG A 141 -5.59 16.21 6.49
C ARG A 141 -4.96 14.88 6.91
N VAL A 142 -4.49 14.07 5.96
CA VAL A 142 -3.97 12.72 6.21
C VAL A 142 -2.43 12.64 6.23
N GLY A 143 -1.73 13.75 5.95
CA GLY A 143 -0.27 13.80 6.03
C GLY A 143 0.26 13.58 7.47
N GLN A 144 1.56 13.35 7.58
CA GLN A 144 2.23 13.18 8.87
C GLN A 144 1.97 14.38 9.80
N ASN A 145 1.65 14.11 11.07
CA ASN A 145 1.32 15.10 12.10
C ASN A 145 0.11 16.00 11.77
N ARG A 146 -0.81 15.55 10.90
CA ARG A 146 -2.06 16.27 10.56
C ARG A 146 -3.27 15.75 11.37
N PRO A 147 -4.43 16.44 11.37
CA PRO A 147 -5.55 16.06 12.23
C PRO A 147 -6.17 14.68 11.98
N CYS A 148 -5.93 14.05 10.83
CA CYS A 148 -6.32 12.67 10.57
C CYS A 148 -5.13 11.68 10.61
N ASP A 149 -3.96 12.10 11.09
CA ASP A 149 -2.86 11.19 11.44
C ASP A 149 -3.25 10.39 12.70
N HIS A 150 -4.10 9.39 12.48
CA HIS A 150 -4.59 8.54 13.54
C HIS A 150 -3.51 7.63 14.12
N LYS A 151 -2.36 7.48 13.45
CA LYS A 151 -1.19 6.72 13.94
C LYS A 151 -0.70 7.32 15.26
N VAL A 152 -0.44 8.63 15.24
CA VAL A 152 0.00 9.39 16.43
C VAL A 152 -1.10 9.42 17.50
N ALA A 153 -2.36 9.66 17.12
CA ALA A 153 -3.46 9.76 18.07
C ALA A 153 -3.76 8.43 18.80
N ILE A 154 -3.71 7.30 18.09
CA ILE A 154 -3.89 5.95 18.65
C ILE A 154 -2.74 5.62 19.62
N ALA A 155 -1.49 5.86 19.19
CA ALA A 155 -0.31 5.64 20.03
C ALA A 155 -0.33 6.48 21.31
N GLN A 156 -0.69 7.77 21.23
CA GLN A 156 -0.81 8.67 22.39
C GLN A 156 -1.96 8.27 23.33
N ARG A 157 -3.11 7.85 22.79
CA ARG A 157 -4.32 7.57 23.58
C ARG A 157 -4.27 6.24 24.31
N PHE A 158 -3.64 5.23 23.72
CA PHE A 158 -3.67 3.85 24.23
C PHE A 158 -2.27 3.30 24.59
N GLY A 159 -1.20 4.04 24.30
CA GLY A 159 0.18 3.72 24.70
C GLY A 159 0.79 2.48 24.03
N ARG A 160 0.18 1.99 22.94
CA ARG A 160 0.53 0.73 22.26
C ARG A 160 0.38 0.86 20.75
N VAL A 161 1.00 -0.07 20.02
CA VAL A 161 0.94 -0.18 18.55
C VAL A 161 0.32 -1.50 18.07
N TRP A 162 0.11 -2.44 18.99
CA TRP A 162 -0.54 -3.74 18.73
C TRP A 162 -1.72 -3.90 19.70
N TYR A 163 -2.83 -4.40 19.17
CA TYR A 163 -4.10 -4.54 19.88
C TYR A 163 -4.61 -5.97 19.82
N LYS A 164 -4.60 -6.62 20.98
CA LYS A 164 -5.06 -8.00 21.15
C LYS A 164 -6.56 -8.12 20.87
N GLN A 165 -6.94 -9.18 20.17
CA GLN A 165 -8.30 -9.73 20.09
C GLN A 165 -8.19 -11.27 20.01
N GLY A 166 -8.62 -11.98 21.06
CA GLY A 166 -8.33 -13.42 21.18
C GLY A 166 -6.83 -13.70 21.15
N GLU A 167 -6.38 -14.70 20.40
CA GLU A 167 -4.96 -15.10 20.33
C GLU A 167 -4.13 -14.27 19.32
N VAL A 168 -4.64 -13.13 18.83
CA VAL A 168 -4.03 -12.35 17.75
C VAL A 168 -3.87 -10.89 18.14
N ASP A 169 -2.71 -10.32 17.83
CA ASP A 169 -2.41 -8.88 17.89
C ASP A 169 -2.63 -8.23 16.51
N TYR A 170 -3.41 -7.15 16.46
CA TYR A 170 -3.69 -6.36 15.26
C TYR A 170 -2.92 -5.04 15.28
N PHE A 171 -2.25 -4.69 14.18
CA PHE A 171 -1.47 -3.46 14.09
C PHE A 171 -2.36 -2.21 13.98
N TYR A 172 -1.89 -1.08 14.52
CA TYR A 172 -2.70 0.14 14.58
C TYR A 172 -3.04 0.72 13.19
N ASP A 173 -2.23 0.44 12.17
CA ASP A 173 -2.43 0.98 10.83
C ASP A 173 -3.66 0.41 10.11
N ILE A 174 -4.15 -0.75 10.54
CA ILE A 174 -5.42 -1.29 10.04
C ILE A 174 -6.55 -0.26 10.20
N TRP A 175 -6.60 0.38 11.38
CA TRP A 175 -7.70 1.27 11.72
C TRP A 175 -7.57 2.67 11.09
N SER A 176 -6.33 3.18 10.95
CA SER A 176 -6.09 4.44 10.24
C SER A 176 -6.41 4.29 8.75
N ASN A 177 -6.02 3.17 8.13
CA ASN A 177 -6.29 2.90 6.72
C ASN A 177 -7.77 2.61 6.40
N ILE A 178 -8.51 1.96 7.32
CA ILE A 178 -9.99 1.88 7.26
C ILE A 178 -10.62 3.28 7.24
N HIS A 179 -10.14 4.18 8.10
CA HIS A 179 -10.62 5.58 8.12
C HIS A 179 -10.34 6.30 6.80
N TYR A 180 -9.12 6.16 6.27
CA TYR A 180 -8.72 6.78 5.01
C TYR A 180 -9.57 6.30 3.82
N GLY A 181 -9.85 5.00 3.72
CA GLY A 181 -10.76 4.47 2.70
C GLY A 181 -12.15 5.12 2.78
N TYR A 182 -12.71 5.24 3.97
CA TYR A 182 -14.05 5.78 4.19
C TYR A 182 -14.15 7.30 3.96
N VAL A 183 -13.28 8.09 4.61
CA VAL A 183 -13.26 9.56 4.49
C VAL A 183 -12.72 10.01 3.12
N GLY A 184 -11.89 9.18 2.48
CA GLY A 184 -11.48 9.33 1.09
C GLY A 184 -12.67 9.34 0.14
N ARG A 185 -13.51 8.29 0.20
CA ARG A 185 -14.73 8.18 -0.63
C ARG A 185 -15.77 9.26 -0.28
N ALA A 186 -15.91 9.63 0.99
CA ALA A 186 -16.77 10.74 1.41
C ALA A 186 -16.33 12.11 0.85
N GLY A 187 -15.03 12.29 0.61
CA GLY A 187 -14.47 13.45 -0.10
C GLY A 187 -14.55 13.35 -1.64
N GLY A 188 -15.14 12.28 -2.18
CA GLY A 188 -15.29 12.04 -3.60
C GLY A 188 -14.04 11.51 -4.32
N LEU A 189 -12.99 11.07 -3.59
CA LEU A 189 -11.86 10.39 -4.23
C LEU A 189 -12.29 9.04 -4.82
N SER A 190 -11.74 8.65 -5.97
CA SER A 190 -12.01 7.34 -6.56
C SER A 190 -11.37 6.21 -5.77
N GLU A 191 -11.83 4.98 -6.02
CA GLU A 191 -11.27 3.79 -5.37
C GLU A 191 -9.83 3.51 -5.84
N SER A 192 -9.53 3.77 -7.12
CA SER A 192 -8.16 3.72 -7.65
C SER A 192 -7.23 4.78 -7.05
N VAL A 193 -7.73 5.99 -6.73
CA VAL A 193 -6.94 7.02 -6.02
C VAL A 193 -6.65 6.60 -4.57
N LEU A 194 -7.50 5.79 -3.96
CA LEU A 194 -7.30 5.33 -2.58
C LEU A 194 -6.48 4.03 -2.49
N LEU A 195 -6.64 3.11 -3.44
CA LEU A 195 -5.98 1.79 -3.43
C LEU A 195 -4.67 1.77 -4.22
N ASP A 196 -4.58 2.49 -5.32
CA ASP A 196 -3.40 2.50 -6.19
C ASP A 196 -2.69 3.86 -6.20
N GLY A 197 -3.30 4.87 -5.56
CA GLY A 197 -2.83 6.25 -5.56
C GLY A 197 -2.87 6.95 -6.93
N ALA A 198 -3.15 6.26 -8.04
CA ALA A 198 -2.75 6.68 -9.40
C ALA A 198 -3.12 8.13 -9.83
N GLY A 199 -4.22 8.68 -9.31
CA GLY A 199 -4.58 10.09 -9.56
C GLY A 199 -3.75 11.12 -8.79
N LEU A 200 -3.05 10.75 -7.71
CA LEU A 200 -2.01 11.57 -7.07
C LEU A 200 -0.84 11.77 -8.03
N GLU A 201 -0.28 10.69 -8.59
CA GLU A 201 0.88 10.77 -9.50
C GLU A 201 0.59 11.62 -10.74
N GLN A 202 -0.56 11.43 -11.39
CA GLN A 202 -0.95 12.21 -12.58
C GLN A 202 -1.13 13.71 -12.26
N VAL A 203 -1.86 14.04 -11.19
CA VAL A 203 -2.11 15.43 -10.79
C VAL A 203 -0.83 16.11 -10.28
N ALA A 204 0.04 15.37 -9.59
CA ALA A 204 1.33 15.87 -9.12
C ALA A 204 2.29 16.17 -10.29
N SER A 205 2.38 15.25 -11.25
CA SER A 205 3.20 15.40 -12.47
C SER A 205 2.79 16.63 -13.29
N ASP A 206 1.48 16.75 -13.56
CA ASP A 206 1.00 17.64 -14.63
C ASP A 206 0.62 19.03 -14.13
N THR A 207 0.21 19.14 -12.85
CA THR A 207 -0.41 20.35 -12.30
C THR A 207 0.39 20.96 -11.15
N ILE A 208 0.75 20.16 -10.14
CA ILE A 208 1.38 20.68 -8.91
C ILE A 208 2.75 21.30 -9.24
N ARG A 209 3.58 20.58 -10.00
CA ARG A 209 4.91 21.04 -10.47
C ARG A 209 4.89 22.29 -11.38
N LYS A 210 3.70 22.74 -11.81
CA LYS A 210 3.52 23.89 -12.70
C LYS A 210 2.97 25.15 -12.02
N VAL A 211 2.45 25.01 -10.79
CA VAL A 211 1.68 26.09 -10.13
C VAL A 211 2.41 26.67 -8.92
N GLN A 212 3.23 25.89 -8.22
CA GLN A 212 3.92 26.29 -6.98
C GLN A 212 5.21 25.48 -6.81
N ASP A 213 6.23 26.07 -6.16
CA ASP A 213 7.40 25.33 -5.66
C ASP A 213 6.98 24.46 -4.46
N TRP A 214 6.71 23.18 -4.70
CA TRP A 214 6.31 22.19 -3.67
C TRP A 214 7.50 21.47 -3.03
N ASP A 215 8.72 21.99 -3.22
CA ASP A 215 9.96 21.34 -2.75
C ASP A 215 10.19 21.48 -1.24
N GLU A 216 9.44 22.35 -0.54
CA GLU A 216 9.76 22.78 0.84
C GLU A 216 8.64 22.55 1.88
N GLN A 217 7.67 21.67 1.59
CA GLN A 217 6.76 21.15 2.62
C GLN A 217 6.83 19.62 2.72
N ASP A 218 7.06 19.16 3.96
CA ASP A 218 7.28 17.77 4.36
C ASP A 218 6.04 16.91 4.06
N GLY A 219 5.93 16.48 2.81
CA GLY A 219 4.99 15.46 2.36
C GLY A 219 5.36 14.08 2.90
N PRO A 220 4.48 13.07 2.78
CA PRO A 220 4.76 11.72 3.25
C PRO A 220 6.05 11.19 2.62
N ARG A 221 7.06 10.89 3.45
CA ARG A 221 8.43 10.61 3.01
C ARG A 221 8.56 9.23 2.37
N ARG A 222 9.28 9.18 1.24
CA ARG A 222 9.61 7.94 0.52
C ARG A 222 10.55 7.04 1.32
N TYR A 223 10.41 5.73 1.17
CA TYR A 223 11.53 4.78 1.31
C TYR A 223 12.15 4.53 -0.07
N ALA A 224 13.47 4.31 -0.14
CA ALA A 224 14.26 4.75 -1.30
C ALA A 224 14.36 3.80 -2.52
N ASP A 225 13.85 2.55 -2.46
CA ASP A 225 14.24 1.48 -3.41
C ASP A 225 13.07 0.72 -4.09
N ILE A 226 11.89 1.33 -4.25
CA ILE A 226 10.76 0.71 -4.99
C ILE A 226 10.10 1.73 -5.93
N ASP A 227 9.83 1.33 -7.18
CA ASP A 227 9.34 2.22 -8.24
C ASP A 227 7.80 2.29 -8.32
N GLY A 228 7.28 3.50 -8.52
CA GLY A 228 5.85 3.88 -8.45
C GLY A 228 5.21 3.78 -7.06
N MET A 229 3.91 4.11 -6.94
CA MET A 229 3.15 3.96 -5.68
C MET A 229 3.00 2.52 -5.14
N ARG A 230 3.66 1.53 -5.76
CA ARG A 230 3.99 0.23 -5.13
C ARG A 230 4.82 0.36 -3.85
N ALA A 231 5.45 1.51 -3.61
CA ALA A 231 6.22 1.78 -2.39
C ALA A 231 5.37 1.97 -1.09
N TRP A 232 4.03 1.86 -1.15
CA TRP A 232 3.12 2.31 -0.08
C TRP A 232 2.18 1.26 0.55
N ASP A 233 2.30 -0.04 0.25
CA ASP A 233 1.41 -1.07 0.82
C ASP A 233 2.13 -2.32 1.35
N ASP A 234 1.89 -2.67 2.62
CA ASP A 234 1.71 -4.07 3.02
C ASP A 234 0.33 -4.57 2.54
N ILE A 235 0.13 -5.88 2.41
CA ILE A 235 -1.16 -6.46 1.97
C ILE A 235 -2.31 -6.00 2.90
N GLY A 236 -2.02 -5.85 4.19
CA GLY A 236 -2.95 -5.32 5.19
C GLY A 236 -3.45 -3.90 4.93
N ASP A 237 -2.67 -3.04 4.27
CA ASP A 237 -3.04 -1.64 4.02
C ASP A 237 -4.13 -1.54 2.95
N ARG A 238 -3.95 -2.21 1.80
CA ARG A 238 -4.98 -2.34 0.76
C ARG A 238 -6.27 -2.95 1.29
N VAL A 239 -6.15 -4.00 2.10
CA VAL A 239 -7.30 -4.66 2.73
C VAL A 239 -8.05 -3.68 3.64
N SER A 240 -7.33 -2.94 4.49
CA SER A 240 -7.90 -1.92 5.37
C SER A 240 -8.62 -0.81 4.60
N ILE A 241 -7.99 -0.24 3.58
CA ILE A 241 -8.60 0.78 2.72
C ILE A 241 -9.85 0.23 2.03
N SER A 242 -9.83 -1.03 1.57
CA SER A 242 -10.97 -1.67 0.94
C SER A 242 -12.17 -1.85 1.89
N ILE A 243 -11.94 -2.15 3.17
CA ILE A 243 -12.99 -2.17 4.21
C ILE A 243 -13.59 -0.77 4.38
N GLY A 244 -12.76 0.28 4.46
CA GLY A 244 -13.22 1.66 4.52
C GLY A 244 -14.10 2.06 3.32
N ILE A 245 -13.67 1.69 2.11
CA ILE A 245 -14.43 1.90 0.87
C ILE A 245 -15.76 1.14 0.90
N LYS A 246 -15.76 -0.14 1.33
CA LYS A 246 -16.96 -0.98 1.46
C LYS A 246 -17.97 -0.34 2.43
N GLN A 247 -17.50 0.12 3.59
CA GLN A 247 -18.36 0.78 4.57
C GLN A 247 -18.96 2.08 4.04
N TYR A 248 -18.24 2.87 3.23
CA TYR A 248 -18.82 4.06 2.62
C TYR A 248 -19.91 3.73 1.60
N LYS A 249 -19.76 2.65 0.81
CA LYS A 249 -20.80 2.17 -0.12
C LYS A 249 -22.08 1.74 0.61
N GLN A 250 -21.94 1.16 1.80
CA GLN A 250 -23.07 0.68 2.60
C GLN A 250 -23.73 1.78 3.45
N GLN A 251 -22.93 2.71 3.98
CA GLN A 251 -23.31 3.68 5.01
C GLN A 251 -22.73 5.07 4.72
N SER A 252 -22.99 5.63 3.53
CA SER A 252 -22.39 6.90 3.07
C SER A 252 -22.71 8.13 3.95
N ASN A 253 -23.75 8.05 4.78
CA ASN A 253 -24.22 9.12 5.66
C ASN A 253 -23.71 9.00 7.11
N GLY A 254 -22.76 8.09 7.38
CA GLY A 254 -22.39 7.72 8.75
C GLY A 254 -23.29 6.61 9.30
N GLY A 255 -23.24 6.43 10.62
CA GLY A 255 -23.84 5.29 11.31
C GLY A 255 -22.84 4.16 11.61
N ILE A 256 -21.56 4.35 11.28
CA ILE A 256 -20.51 3.34 11.50
C ILE A 256 -20.44 2.99 12.99
N THR A 257 -20.55 1.69 13.29
CA THR A 257 -20.47 1.17 14.66
C THR A 257 -19.19 0.38 14.87
N VAL A 258 -18.77 0.27 16.13
CA VAL A 258 -17.61 -0.52 16.57
C VAL A 258 -17.71 -1.96 16.05
N LYS A 259 -18.89 -2.56 16.24
CA LYS A 259 -19.19 -3.92 15.82
C LYS A 259 -18.98 -4.11 14.31
N VAL A 260 -19.50 -3.21 13.48
CA VAL A 260 -19.35 -3.31 12.02
C VAL A 260 -17.87 -3.31 11.60
N LEU A 261 -17.02 -2.50 12.23
CA LEU A 261 -15.59 -2.49 11.92
C LEU A 261 -14.89 -3.77 12.39
N MET A 262 -15.19 -4.24 13.60
CA MET A 262 -14.60 -5.48 14.13
C MET A 262 -15.06 -6.71 13.34
N ASP A 263 -16.36 -6.82 13.03
CA ASP A 263 -16.92 -7.92 12.24
C ASP A 263 -16.25 -8.02 10.85
N GLU A 264 -16.00 -6.88 10.18
CA GLU A 264 -15.27 -6.84 8.89
C GLU A 264 -13.80 -7.26 9.03
N VAL A 265 -13.10 -6.80 10.08
CA VAL A 265 -11.69 -7.13 10.31
C VAL A 265 -11.52 -8.62 10.65
N LEU A 266 -12.40 -9.15 11.51
CA LEU A 266 -12.36 -10.53 12.01
C LEU A 266 -12.93 -11.56 11.02
N ALA A 267 -13.71 -11.14 10.02
CA ALA A 267 -14.21 -12.02 8.97
C ALA A 267 -13.15 -12.42 7.93
N LEU A 268 -12.01 -11.71 7.87
CA LEU A 268 -10.92 -12.01 6.96
C LEU A 268 -9.90 -12.97 7.59
N PRO A 269 -9.39 -13.96 6.84
CA PRO A 269 -8.39 -14.88 7.37
C PRO A 269 -7.09 -14.14 7.66
N LEU A 270 -6.34 -14.58 8.67
CA LEU A 270 -5.09 -13.93 9.11
C LEU A 270 -4.07 -13.75 7.96
N SER A 271 -4.05 -14.69 7.01
CA SER A 271 -3.22 -14.62 5.80
C SER A 271 -3.53 -13.43 4.88
N SER A 272 -4.71 -12.81 4.98
CA SER A 272 -5.07 -11.61 4.21
C SER A 272 -4.43 -10.33 4.75
N TRP A 273 -3.84 -10.35 5.95
CA TRP A 273 -3.35 -9.14 6.61
C TRP A 273 -1.85 -8.88 6.46
N GLY A 274 -1.10 -9.77 5.80
CA GLY A 274 0.35 -9.60 5.62
C GLY A 274 1.09 -9.50 6.95
N GLY A 275 1.90 -8.46 7.13
CA GLY A 275 2.60 -8.15 8.38
C GLY A 275 1.75 -7.40 9.41
N SER A 276 0.49 -7.07 9.11
CA SER A 276 -0.39 -6.25 9.96
C SER A 276 -1.09 -7.03 11.09
N VAL A 277 -0.93 -8.35 11.16
CA VAL A 277 -1.35 -9.21 12.28
C VAL A 277 -0.21 -10.12 12.71
N ARG A 278 -0.26 -10.58 13.96
CA ARG A 278 0.68 -11.57 14.51
C ARG A 278 0.02 -12.37 15.63
N ASP A 279 0.55 -13.55 15.93
CA ASP A 279 0.17 -14.30 17.13
C ASP A 279 0.46 -13.47 18.39
N HIS A 280 -0.50 -13.43 19.31
CA HIS A 280 -0.35 -12.71 20.56
C HIS A 280 0.60 -13.46 21.51
N VAL A 281 1.56 -12.74 22.09
CA VAL A 281 2.59 -13.33 22.96
C VAL A 281 2.31 -12.98 24.42
N CYS A 282 1.88 -13.98 25.19
CA CYS A 282 1.60 -13.88 26.63
C CYS A 282 2.88 -14.02 27.48
N ASN A 283 3.77 -13.03 27.36
CA ASN A 283 4.96 -12.87 28.22
C ASN A 283 4.65 -12.05 29.48
#